data_AF-A0A7C3P3A1-F1
#
_entry.id   AF-A0A7C3P3A1-F1
#
_cell.length_a   1.000
_cell.length_b   1.000
_cell.length_c   1.000
_cell.angle_alpha   90.00
_cell.angle_beta   90.00
_cell.angle_gamma   90.00
#
_symmetry.space_group_name_H-M   'P 1'
#
loop_
_entity.id
_entity.type
_entity.pdbx_description
1 polymer ?
#
loop_
_entity_poly.entity_id
_entity_poly.type
_entity_poly.pdbx_seq_one_letter_code
_entity_poly.pdbx_strand_id
1 'polypeptide(L)'
;MNRLSRDTVKAQRRTVHLTKCADEPGTPIERLVVAALAEQGALPLDLLVQRVAGEMYREFCRSGATILDIGLFGSKLFVRDVIAEIEARDGSLWRIESDNPS
;
A
#
# COMPACT_ATOMS: atom_id res chain seq x y z
N MET A 1 18.28 -12.66 -17.17
CA MET A 1 17.11 -11.76 -17.01
C MET A 1 16.56 -11.94 -15.60
N ASN A 2 16.81 -10.96 -14.71
CA ASN A 2 16.63 -11.08 -13.25
C ASN A 2 15.15 -11.16 -12.83
N ARG A 3 14.87 -11.99 -11.82
CA ARG A 3 13.55 -12.20 -11.18
C ARG A 3 12.96 -10.90 -10.62
N LEU A 4 13.83 -10.04 -10.08
CA LEU A 4 13.51 -8.72 -9.52
C LEU A 4 12.77 -7.80 -10.51
N SER A 5 13.14 -7.82 -11.79
CA SER A 5 12.48 -6.97 -12.80
C SER A 5 11.07 -7.45 -13.15
N ARG A 6 10.76 -8.73 -12.94
CA ARG A 6 9.43 -9.29 -13.24
C ARG A 6 8.41 -8.94 -12.15
N ASP A 7 8.81 -9.01 -10.89
CA ASP A 7 7.92 -8.75 -9.76
C ASP A 7 7.54 -7.27 -9.69
N THR A 8 8.48 -6.36 -9.97
CA THR A 8 8.21 -4.91 -10.05
C THR A 8 7.28 -4.56 -11.21
N VAL A 9 7.50 -5.14 -12.39
CA VAL A 9 6.62 -4.92 -13.56
C VAL A 9 5.23 -5.51 -13.32
N LYS A 10 5.12 -6.65 -12.64
CA LYS A 10 3.83 -7.26 -12.30
C LYS A 10 3.06 -6.43 -11.27
N ALA A 11 3.74 -5.81 -10.31
CA ALA A 11 3.12 -4.87 -9.36
C ALA A 11 2.63 -3.58 -10.03
N GLN A 12 3.37 -3.04 -11.01
CA GLN A 12 2.94 -1.89 -11.81
C GLN A 12 1.69 -2.16 -12.66
N ARG A 13 1.41 -3.42 -12.98
CA ARG A 13 0.22 -3.86 -13.71
C ARG A 13 -0.99 -4.08 -12.82
N ARG A 14 -0.87 -3.90 -11.50
CA ARG A 14 -1.99 -4.01 -10.57
C ARG A 14 -2.44 -2.61 -10.17
N THR A 15 -3.69 -2.28 -10.43
CA THR A 15 -4.28 -0.99 -10.03
C THR A 15 -5.31 -1.22 -8.95
N VAL A 16 -5.31 -0.35 -7.94
CA VAL A 16 -6.21 -0.42 -6.80
C VAL A 16 -7.23 0.70 -6.89
N HIS A 17 -8.50 0.36 -6.69
CA HIS A 17 -9.64 1.27 -6.78
C HIS A 17 -10.52 1.16 -5.55
N LEU A 18 -11.04 2.26 -5.02
CA LEU A 18 -12.06 2.19 -3.97
C LEU A 18 -13.33 1.51 -4.46
N THR A 19 -13.88 0.66 -3.61
CA THR A 19 -15.19 0.05 -3.86
C THR A 19 -16.29 1.04 -3.48
N LYS A 20 -17.39 1.06 -4.24
CA LYS A 20 -18.53 1.97 -4.03
C LYS A 20 -19.30 1.71 -2.73
N CYS A 21 -19.21 0.49 -2.19
CA CYS A 21 -19.73 0.07 -0.89
C CYS A 21 -18.58 -0.51 -0.05
N ALA A 22 -17.57 0.32 0.24
CA ALA A 22 -16.49 -0.08 1.12
C ALA A 22 -17.00 -0.17 2.57
N ASP A 23 -16.56 -1.19 3.30
CA ASP A 23 -16.66 -1.22 4.76
C ASP A 23 -15.93 -0.01 5.38
N GLU A 24 -16.15 0.26 6.67
CA GLU A 24 -15.44 1.35 7.36
C GLU A 24 -13.99 0.94 7.68
N PRO A 25 -12.97 1.76 7.34
CA PRO A 25 -11.56 1.40 7.59
C PRO A 25 -11.24 1.40 9.10
N GLY A 26 -10.90 0.22 9.63
CA GLY A 26 -10.59 -0.01 11.03
C GLY A 26 -9.11 0.14 11.39
N THR A 27 -8.20 -0.17 10.47
CA THR A 27 -6.74 -0.12 10.74
C THR A 27 -6.10 1.19 10.26
N PRO A 28 -4.95 1.60 10.82
CA PRO A 28 -4.20 2.76 10.31
C PRO A 28 -3.83 2.63 8.83
N ILE A 29 -3.47 1.42 8.39
CA ILE A 29 -3.13 1.13 6.99
C ILE A 29 -4.37 1.31 6.11
N GLU A 30 -5.51 0.72 6.49
CA GLU A 30 -6.77 0.87 5.75
C GLU A 30 -7.16 2.35 5.61
N ARG A 31 -7.07 3.15 6.68
CA ARG A 31 -7.37 4.58 6.63
C ARG A 31 -6.46 5.35 5.66
N LEU A 32 -5.16 5.06 5.67
CA LEU A 32 -4.21 5.69 4.77
C LEU A 32 -4.43 5.27 3.31
N VAL A 33 -4.78 4.00 3.05
CA VAL A 33 -5.13 3.51 1.72
C VAL A 33 -6.40 4.20 1.21
N VAL A 34 -7.46 4.24 2.01
CA VAL A 34 -8.71 4.90 1.64
C VAL A 34 -8.49 6.39 1.37
N ALA A 35 -7.72 7.08 2.22
CA ALA A 35 -7.41 8.49 2.00
C ALA A 35 -6.63 8.71 0.67
N ALA A 36 -5.62 7.88 0.39
CA ALA A 36 -4.84 7.99 -0.84
C ALA A 36 -5.69 7.75 -2.10
N LEU A 37 -6.57 6.74 -2.07
CA LEU A 37 -7.45 6.42 -3.19
C LEU A 37 -8.63 7.40 -3.32
N ALA A 38 -9.14 7.97 -2.22
CA ALA A 38 -10.17 8.99 -2.28
C ALA A 38 -9.66 10.28 -2.93
N GLU A 39 -8.37 10.61 -2.72
CA GLU A 39 -7.73 11.78 -3.32
C GLU A 39 -7.36 11.57 -4.80
N GLN A 40 -6.80 10.41 -5.14
CA GLN A 40 -6.22 10.18 -6.48
C GLN A 40 -7.07 9.25 -7.37
N GLY A 41 -8.15 8.70 -6.83
CA GLY A 41 -8.99 7.70 -7.48
C GLY A 41 -8.30 6.34 -7.50
N ALA A 42 -7.70 6.01 -8.64
CA ALA A 42 -7.05 4.73 -8.87
C ALA A 42 -5.54 4.88 -8.76
N LEU A 43 -4.86 3.93 -8.11
CA LEU A 43 -3.41 3.95 -8.01
C LEU A 43 -2.76 2.60 -8.34
N PRO A 44 -1.62 2.59 -9.05
CA PRO A 44 -0.76 1.41 -9.13
C PRO A 44 -0.40 0.92 -7.73
N LEU A 45 -0.43 -0.40 -7.53
CA LEU A 45 -0.22 -1.05 -6.25
C LEU A 45 1.15 -0.67 -5.65
N ASP A 46 2.20 -0.59 -6.47
CA ASP A 46 3.53 -0.21 -6.02
C ASP A 46 3.59 1.24 -5.50
N LEU A 47 2.95 2.18 -6.20
CA LEU A 47 2.86 3.58 -5.77
C LEU A 47 2.02 3.73 -4.51
N LEU A 48 0.91 3.00 -4.41
CA LEU A 48 0.06 2.99 -3.22
C LEU A 48 0.83 2.45 -2.01
N VAL A 49 1.52 1.32 -2.15
CA VAL A 49 2.34 0.70 -1.09
C VAL A 49 3.45 1.66 -0.65
N GLN A 50 4.17 2.27 -1.59
CA GLN A 50 5.25 3.23 -1.26
C GLN A 50 4.71 4.44 -0.49
N ARG A 51 3.57 4.98 -0.91
CA ARG A 51 2.93 6.13 -0.26
C ARG A 51 2.51 5.78 1.17
N VAL A 52 1.75 4.70 1.35
CA VAL A 52 1.23 4.30 2.67
C VAL A 52 2.36 3.91 3.61
N ALA A 53 3.34 3.14 3.16
CA ALA A 53 4.51 2.78 3.96
C ALA A 53 5.34 4.02 4.35
N GLY A 54 5.42 5.02 3.47
CA GLY A 54 6.04 6.31 3.75
C GLY A 54 5.34 7.10 4.86
N GLU A 55 4.01 7.16 4.83
CA GLU A 55 3.23 7.82 5.88
C GLU A 55 3.32 7.08 7.22
N MET A 56 3.21 5.74 7.21
CA MET A 56 3.41 4.92 8.42
C MET A 56 4.78 5.18 9.06
N TYR A 57 5.84 5.27 8.25
CA TYR A 57 7.17 5.59 8.74
C TYR A 57 7.28 7.00 9.31
N ARG A 58 6.67 8.00 8.66
CA ARG A 58 6.65 9.38 9.18
C ARG A 58 5.94 9.46 10.52
N GLU A 59 4.79 8.80 10.66
CA GLU A 59 4.05 8.75 11.92
C GLU A 59 4.84 8.04 13.02
N PHE A 60 5.49 6.93 12.67
CA PHE A 60 6.40 6.21 13.56
C PHE A 60 7.58 7.07 14.02
N CYS A 61 8.17 7.88 13.14
CA CYS A 61 9.23 8.81 13.53
C CYS A 61 8.72 9.94 14.44
N ARG A 62 7.50 10.46 14.18
CA ARG A 62 6.90 11.52 15.00
C ARG A 62 6.56 11.05 16.42
N SER A 63 6.25 9.77 16.61
CA SER A 63 5.95 9.21 17.94
C SER A 63 7.18 9.02 18.83
N GLY A 64 8.38 9.32 18.33
CA GLY A 64 9.62 9.25 19.12
C GLY A 64 10.12 7.82 19.36
N ALA A 65 9.60 6.84 18.63
CA ALA A 65 10.07 5.46 18.70
C ALA A 65 11.55 5.39 18.31
N THR A 66 12.34 4.62 19.06
CA THR A 66 13.82 4.61 19.04
C THR A 66 14.36 4.40 17.63
N ILE A 67 14.80 5.50 16.99
CA ILE A 67 15.27 5.57 15.60
C ILE A 67 16.55 4.73 15.34
N LEU A 68 17.23 4.30 16.40
CA LEU A 68 18.57 3.72 16.35
C LEU A 68 18.67 2.37 15.60
N ASP A 69 17.65 1.50 15.65
CA ASP A 69 17.68 0.21 14.92
C ASP A 69 16.76 0.17 13.68
N ILE A 70 15.79 1.09 13.59
CA ILE A 70 14.73 1.08 12.57
C ILE A 70 15.03 2.05 11.42
N GLY A 71 15.87 3.05 11.65
CA GLY A 71 16.28 4.04 10.64
C GLY A 71 16.93 3.42 9.40
N LEU A 72 17.59 2.26 9.53
CA LEU A 72 18.23 1.55 8.41
C LEU A 72 17.23 1.02 7.39
N PHE A 73 16.05 0.57 7.84
CA PHE A 73 15.03 0.01 6.96
C PHE A 73 14.12 1.08 6.36
N GLY A 74 13.97 2.23 7.04
CA GLY A 74 13.10 3.32 6.58
C GLY A 74 11.66 2.85 6.38
N SER A 75 10.98 3.37 5.35
CA SER A 75 9.61 2.94 5.01
C SER A 75 9.50 1.47 4.61
N LYS A 76 10.60 0.80 4.25
CA LYS A 76 10.58 -0.63 3.89
C LYS A 76 10.16 -1.52 5.05
N LEU A 77 10.26 -1.03 6.30
CA LEU A 77 9.75 -1.73 7.48
C LEU A 77 8.26 -2.08 7.36
N PHE A 78 7.47 -1.17 6.76
CA PHE A 78 6.02 -1.30 6.68
C PHE A 78 5.53 -1.93 5.37
N VAL A 79 6.40 -2.09 4.36
CA VAL A 79 6.00 -2.54 3.02
C VAL A 79 5.30 -3.90 3.07
N ARG A 80 5.82 -4.87 3.83
CA ARG A 80 5.21 -6.20 3.91
C ARG A 80 3.81 -6.15 4.51
N ASP A 81 3.66 -5.40 5.60
CA ASP A 81 2.40 -5.31 6.33
C ASP A 81 1.36 -4.53 5.51
N VAL A 82 1.80 -3.48 4.79
CA VAL A 82 0.95 -2.74 3.85
C VAL A 82 0.49 -3.61 2.68
N ILE A 83 1.37 -4.43 2.08
CA ILE A 83 0.96 -5.37 1.03
C ILE A 83 -0.05 -6.38 1.57
N ALA A 84 0.23 -6.98 2.74
CA ALA A 84 -0.65 -7.98 3.33
C ALA A 84 -2.05 -7.41 3.61
N GLU A 85 -2.13 -6.20 4.14
CA GLU A 85 -3.42 -5.54 4.41
C GLU A 85 -4.16 -5.18 3.10
N ILE A 86 -3.44 -4.67 2.09
CA ILE A 86 -4.02 -4.36 0.77
C ILE A 86 -4.60 -5.63 0.14
N GLU A 87 -3.89 -6.75 0.18
CA GLU A 87 -4.39 -8.01 -0.37
C GLU A 87 -5.53 -8.62 0.47
N ALA A 88 -5.49 -8.48 1.80
CA ALA A 88 -6.51 -9.04 2.70
C ALA A 88 -7.89 -8.36 2.57
N ARG A 89 -7.96 -7.16 1.99
CA ARG A 89 -9.19 -6.36 1.83
C ARG A 89 -9.61 -6.15 0.37
N ASP A 90 -8.97 -6.87 -0.55
CA ASP A 90 -9.42 -6.92 -1.94
C ASP A 90 -10.83 -7.52 -2.00
N GLY A 91 -11.75 -6.76 -2.60
CA GLY A 91 -13.17 -7.08 -2.69
C GLY A 91 -14.05 -6.52 -1.56
N SER A 92 -13.47 -6.03 -0.44
CA SER A 92 -14.26 -5.41 0.65
C SER A 92 -14.11 -3.88 0.65
N LEU A 93 -12.89 -3.36 0.86
CA LEU A 93 -12.64 -1.91 0.91
C LEU A 93 -12.28 -1.34 -0.47
N TRP A 94 -11.55 -2.13 -1.26
CA TRP A 94 -11.10 -1.77 -2.59
C TRP A 94 -11.09 -2.99 -3.49
N ARG A 95 -10.84 -2.77 -4.78
CA ARG A 95 -10.61 -3.82 -5.77
C ARG A 95 -9.22 -3.69 -6.35
N ILE A 96 -8.53 -4.81 -6.51
CA ILE A 96 -7.24 -4.89 -7.19
C ILE A 96 -7.46 -5.47 -8.58
N GLU A 97 -7.27 -4.66 -9.61
CA GLU A 97 -7.40 -5.08 -11.00
C GLU A 97 -6.02 -5.36 -11.58
N SER A 98 -5.90 -6.46 -12.34
CA SER A 98 -4.70 -6.75 -13.10
C SER A 98 -4.91 -6.31 -14.53
N ASP A 99 -3.97 -5.56 -15.08
CA ASP A 99 -3.96 -5.15 -16.48
C ASP A 99 -3.65 -6.39 -17.35
N ASN A 100 -4.68 -7.19 -17.60
CA ASN A 100 -4.64 -8.33 -18.50
C ASN A 100 -5.72 -8.10 -19.58
N PRO A 101 -5.35 -7.75 -20.82
CA PRO A 101 -6.31 -7.79 -21.91
C PRO A 101 -6.74 -9.26 -22.05
N SER A 102 -8.04 -9.48 -21.92
CA SER A 102 -8.67 -10.79 -22.17
C SER A 102 -8.42 -11.25 -23.60
#